data_AF-A0A6J0K9A7-F1
#
_entry.id   AF-A0A6J0K9A7-F1
#
_cell.length_a   1.000
_cell.length_b   1.000
_cell.length_c   1.000
_cell.angle_alpha   90.00
_cell.angle_beta   90.00
_cell.angle_gamma   90.00
#
_symmetry.space_group_name_H-M   'P 1'
#
loop_
_entity.id
_entity.type
_entity.pdbx_description
1 polymer ?
#
loop_
_entity_poly.entity_id
_entity_poly.type
_entity_poly.pdbx_seq_one_letter_code
_entity_poly.pdbx_strand_id
1 'polypeptide(L)' 'MDSTKHFFLLFVCLSVLLTAGLGDQVQFDCSPDFTDKDCDKYCKKSGHPGGYCGPDRAIPALLMCYCKG' A
#
# COMPACT_ATOMS: atom_id res chain seq x y z
N MET A 1 -35.60 -4.80 20.90
CA MET A 1 -34.90 -5.08 19.62
C MET A 1 -34.24 -3.81 19.07
N ASP A 2 -33.46 -3.10 19.90
CA ASP A 2 -32.86 -1.79 19.51
C ASP A 2 -31.33 -1.75 19.69
N SER A 3 -30.80 -2.56 20.61
CA SER A 3 -29.39 -2.54 20.99
C SER A 3 -28.46 -3.27 20.02
N THR A 4 -28.97 -4.17 19.17
CA THR A 4 -28.15 -4.98 18.24
C THR A 4 -27.73 -4.22 16.99
N LYS A 5 -28.48 -3.18 16.57
CA LYS A 5 -28.14 -2.35 15.40
C LYS A 5 -26.89 -1.50 15.64
N HIS A 6 -26.72 -1.00 16.85
CA HIS A 6 -25.58 -0.16 17.23
C HIS A 6 -24.26 -0.94 17.27
N PHE A 7 -24.32 -2.21 17.71
CA PHE A 7 -23.15 -3.09 17.73
C PHE A 7 -22.65 -3.43 16.31
N PHE A 8 -23.56 -3.64 15.37
CA PHE A 8 -23.21 -3.96 13.98
C PHE A 8 -22.52 -2.79 13.27
N LEU A 9 -22.96 -1.55 13.52
CA LEU A 9 -22.35 -0.35 12.94
C LEU A 9 -20.92 -0.13 13.44
N LEU A 10 -20.66 -0.36 14.73
CA LEU A 10 -19.31 -0.26 15.30
C LEU A 10 -18.36 -1.28 14.67
N PHE A 11 -18.83 -2.51 14.46
CA PHE A 11 -18.03 -3.58 13.85
C PHE A 11 -17.62 -3.26 12.41
N VAL A 12 -18.53 -2.68 11.62
CA VAL A 12 -18.24 -2.26 10.24
C VAL A 12 -17.21 -1.11 10.22
N CYS A 13 -17.34 -0.11 11.09
CA CYS A 13 -16.37 1.00 11.16
C CYS A 13 -14.96 0.52 11.55
N LEU A 14 -14.85 -0.39 12.52
CA LEU A 14 -13.56 -1.00 12.90
C LEU A 14 -12.96 -1.79 11.74
N SER A 15 -13.77 -2.55 11.00
CA SER A 15 -13.33 -3.36 9.87
C SER A 15 -12.70 -2.51 8.75
N VAL A 16 -13.29 -1.34 8.44
CA VAL A 16 -12.78 -0.42 7.41
C VAL A 16 -11.48 0.26 7.85
N LEU A 17 -11.35 0.61 9.13
CA LEU A 17 -10.11 1.17 9.68
C LEU A 17 -8.95 0.16 9.68
N LEU A 18 -9.23 -1.11 9.99
CA LEU A 18 -8.22 -2.18 10.02
C LEU A 18 -7.73 -2.59 8.62
N THR A 19 -8.51 -2.37 7.56
CA THR A 19 -8.10 -2.67 6.17
C THR A 19 -7.30 -1.54 5.52
N ALA A 20 -7.46 -0.29 5.99
CA ALA A 20 -6.64 0.84 5.52
C ALA A 20 -5.20 0.83 6.07
N GLY A 21 -4.93 -0.01 7.10
CA GLY A 21 -3.64 -0.10 7.78
C GLY A 21 -2.72 -1.22 7.31
N LEU A 22 -3.22 -2.21 6.56
CA LEU A 22 -2.36 -3.14 5.83
C LEU A 22 -1.99 -2.52 4.48
N GLY A 23 -1.22 -1.42 4.55
CA GLY A 23 -0.22 -1.14 3.54
C GLY A 23 0.82 -2.25 3.64
N ASP A 24 0.44 -3.44 3.19
CA ASP A 24 1.33 -4.52 2.81
C ASP A 24 2.26 -3.86 1.81
N GLN A 25 3.41 -3.39 2.32
CA GLN A 25 4.50 -2.89 1.52
C GLN A 25 5.00 -4.12 0.77
N VAL A 26 4.27 -4.50 -0.28
CA VAL A 26 4.73 -5.47 -1.25
C VAL A 26 5.95 -4.80 -1.85
N GLN A 27 7.08 -5.16 -1.27
CA GLN A 27 8.41 -4.72 -1.64
C GLN A 27 8.66 -5.39 -3.00
N PHE A 28 8.18 -4.73 -4.05
CA PHE A 28 8.49 -5.14 -5.41
C PHE A 28 9.93 -4.72 -5.69
N ASP A 29 10.81 -5.71 -5.81
CA ASP A 29 12.12 -5.51 -6.42
C ASP A 29 11.90 -4.90 -7.81
N CYS A 30 12.41 -3.70 -8.01
CA CYS A 30 12.61 -3.10 -9.32
C CYS A 30 13.77 -3.82 -10.02
N SER A 31 13.46 -5.03 -10.46
CA SER A 31 14.27 -5.82 -11.39
C SER A 31 14.20 -5.22 -12.79
N PRO A 32 15.06 -5.63 -13.75
CA PRO A 32 15.05 -5.09 -15.12
C PRO A 32 13.67 -5.09 -15.81
N ASP A 33 12.76 -5.98 -15.42
CA ASP A 33 11.41 -6.09 -15.95
C ASP A 33 10.36 -5.22 -15.22
N PHE A 34 10.73 -4.54 -14.13
CA PHE A 34 9.86 -3.69 -13.33
C PHE A 34 10.46 -2.30 -13.19
N THR A 35 9.98 -1.36 -14.01
CA THR A 35 10.56 -0.03 -14.14
C THR A 35 9.91 0.99 -13.22
N ASP A 36 10.49 2.19 -13.14
CA ASP A 36 9.87 3.35 -12.49
C ASP A 36 8.43 3.60 -12.96
N LYS A 37 8.12 3.34 -14.23
CA LYS A 37 6.75 3.52 -14.77
C LYS A 37 5.78 2.49 -14.21
N ASP A 38 6.22 1.26 -14.02
CA ASP A 38 5.40 0.20 -13.46
C ASP A 38 5.16 0.44 -11.98
N CYS A 39 6.20 0.88 -11.27
CA CYS A 39 6.10 1.35 -9.88
C CYS A 39 5.13 2.55 -9.77
N ASP A 40 5.25 3.56 -10.61
CA ASP A 40 4.36 4.73 -10.61
C ASP A 40 2.89 4.35 -10.87
N LYS A 41 2.65 3.46 -11.83
CA LYS A 41 1.32 2.94 -12.14
C LYS A 41 0.74 2.13 -10.99
N TYR A 42 1.55 1.29 -10.35
CA TYR A 42 1.16 0.52 -9.17
C TYR A 42 0.77 1.46 -8.02
N CYS A 43 1.64 2.40 -7.66
CA CYS A 43 1.41 3.34 -6.57
C CYS A 43 0.14 4.19 -6.82
N LYS A 44 -0.07 4.68 -8.04
CA LYS A 44 -1.30 5.39 -8.42
C LYS A 44 -2.55 4.53 -8.27
N LYS A 45 -2.50 3.26 -8.68
CA LYS A 45 -3.61 2.31 -8.51
C LYS A 45 -3.91 2.05 -7.02
N SER A 46 -2.88 2.07 -6.18
CA SER A 46 -2.99 1.92 -4.73
C SER A 46 -3.42 3.21 -4.00
N GLY A 47 -3.68 4.31 -4.72
CA GLY A 47 -4.17 5.56 -4.14
C GLY A 47 -3.09 6.59 -3.78
N HIS A 48 -1.84 6.35 -4.18
CA HIS A 48 -0.73 7.29 -3.99
C HIS A 48 -0.59 8.25 -5.19
N PRO A 49 -0.02 9.46 -5.02
CA PRO A 49 0.23 10.40 -6.12
C PRO A 49 1.20 9.88 -7.20
N GLY A 50 2.06 8.91 -6.86
CA GLY A 50 3.02 8.30 -7.78
C GLY A 50 4.01 7.41 -7.07
N GLY A 51 4.98 6.89 -7.81
CA GLY A 51 6.03 5.99 -7.28
C GLY A 51 7.33 6.07 -8.07
N TYR A 52 8.41 5.55 -7.51
CA TYR A 52 9.71 5.45 -8.17
C TYR A 52 10.51 4.25 -7.65
N CYS A 53 11.42 3.74 -8.47
CA CYS A 53 12.39 2.73 -8.10
C CYS A 53 13.64 3.40 -7.51
N GLY A 54 14.03 2.99 -6.32
CA GLY A 54 15.21 3.52 -5.64
C GLY A 54 15.99 2.43 -4.91
N PRO A 55 17.25 2.67 -4.53
CA PRO A 55 18.03 1.68 -3.78
C PRO A 55 17.38 1.38 -2.43
N ASP A 56 17.38 0.11 -2.04
CA ASP A 56 16.88 -0.30 -0.73
C ASP A 56 17.71 0.33 0.40
N ARG A 57 17.05 0.67 1.50
CA ARG A 57 17.70 1.31 2.66
C ARG A 57 18.57 0.33 3.44
N ALA A 58 18.27 -0.96 3.43
CA ALA A 58 19.05 -2.00 4.09
C ALA A 58 20.07 -2.64 3.13
N ILE A 59 19.73 -2.78 1.85
CA ILE A 59 20.57 -3.42 0.84
C ILE A 59 20.66 -2.53 -0.43
N PRO A 60 21.63 -1.60 -0.51
CA PRO A 60 21.72 -0.63 -1.60
C PRO A 60 21.85 -1.23 -3.02
N ALA A 61 22.22 -2.51 -3.11
CA ALA A 61 22.33 -3.26 -4.35
C ALA A 61 20.97 -3.70 -4.94
N LEU A 62 19.89 -3.64 -4.15
CA LEU A 62 18.53 -3.92 -4.60
C LEU A 62 17.83 -2.60 -4.90
N LEU A 63 17.14 -2.53 -6.03
CA LEU A 63 16.23 -1.43 -6.33
C LEU A 63 14.82 -1.86 -5.92
N MET A 64 14.13 -1.02 -5.17
CA MET A 64 12.78 -1.27 -4.66
C MET A 64 11.82 -0.18 -5.12
N CYS A 65 10.56 -0.53 -5.30
CA CYS A 65 9.50 0.42 -5.58
C CYS A 65 9.08 1.19 -4.32
N TYR A 66 9.11 2.52 -4.40
CA TYR A 66 8.70 3.44 -3.34
C TYR A 66 7.53 4.30 -3.81
N CYS A 67 6.41 4.22 -3.10
CA CYS A 67 5.26 5.10 -3.34
C CYS A 67 5.43 6.44 -2.62
N LYS A 68 5.08 7.53 -3.31
CA LYS A 68 5.04 8.88 -2.74
C LYS A 68 3.81 9.00 -1.83
N GLY A 69 3.95 9.68 -0.70
CA GLY A 69 2.85 10.08 0.17
C GLY A 69 2.16 11.34 -0.34
#